data_AF-A0A7J2HHD4-F1
#
_entry.id   AF-A0A7J2HHD4-F1
#
_cell.length_a   1.000
_cell.length_b   1.000
_cell.length_c   1.000
_cell.angle_alpha   90.00
_cell.angle_beta   90.00
_cell.angle_gamma   90.00
#
_symmetry.space_group_name_H-M   'P 1'
#
loop_
_entity.id
_entity.type
_entity.pdbx_description
1 polymer ?
#
loop_
_entity_poly.entity_id
_entity_poly.type
_entity_poly.pdbx_seq_one_letter_code
_entity_poly.pdbx_strand_id
1 'polypeptide(L)'
;MIYEFLRSLGEWLVAATPKIITAVIILIIGWAVGRGLGAVISRILDKAGVDDALRKTSIGRAIEKSGISIPKFFDVLIRVFIYLIAVFAAVNVLEIEFLT
;
A
#
# COMPACT_ATOMS: atom_id res chain seq x y z
N MET A 1 -31.77 -16.00 25.50
CA MET A 1 -30.63 -16.59 24.77
C MET A 1 -30.49 -16.00 23.36
N ILE A 2 -31.40 -16.25 22.40
CA ILE A 2 -31.27 -15.69 21.02
C ILE A 2 -31.30 -14.16 20.99
N TYR A 3 -32.14 -13.52 21.80
CA TYR A 3 -32.25 -12.06 21.88
C TYR A 3 -30.98 -11.39 22.42
N GLU A 4 -30.30 -12.03 23.38
CA GLU A 4 -29.05 -11.52 23.92
C GLU A 4 -27.90 -11.68 22.93
N PHE A 5 -27.88 -12.79 22.18
CA PHE A 5 -26.96 -12.98 21.08
C PHE A 5 -27.15 -11.92 19.97
N LEU A 6 -28.39 -11.66 19.57
CA LEU A 6 -28.67 -10.63 18.55
C LEU A 6 -28.29 -9.22 19.03
N ARG A 7 -28.49 -8.93 20.31
CA ARG A 7 -28.12 -7.64 20.91
C ARG A 7 -26.60 -7.46 20.98
N SER A 8 -25.85 -8.49 21.38
CA SER A 8 -24.39 -8.43 21.44
C SER A 8 -23.76 -8.28 20.04
N LEU A 9 -24.33 -8.92 19.02
CA LEU A 9 -23.90 -8.70 17.64
C LEU A 9 -24.19 -7.26 17.15
N GLY A 10 -25.36 -6.71 17.49
CA GLY A 10 -25.71 -5.33 17.15
C GLY A 10 -24.78 -4.32 17.80
N GLU A 11 -24.47 -4.49 19.09
CA GLU A 11 -23.56 -3.61 19.83
C GLU A 11 -22.12 -3.67 19.29
N TRP A 12 -21.62 -4.86 18.92
CA TRP A 12 -20.31 -5.02 18.29
C TRP A 12 -20.22 -4.35 16.91
N LEU A 13 -21.24 -4.50 16.06
CA LEU A 13 -21.26 -3.87 14.74
C LEU A 13 -21.26 -2.34 14.80
N VAL A 14 -22.04 -1.77 15.73
CA VAL A 14 -22.08 -0.32 15.95
C VAL A 14 -20.73 0.18 16.47
N ALA A 15 -20.10 -0.56 17.38
CA ALA A 15 -18.78 -0.22 17.93
C ALA A 15 -17.64 -0.33 16.90
N ALA A 16 -17.73 -1.26 15.93
CA ALA A 16 -16.73 -1.45 14.88
C ALA A 16 -16.82 -0.43 13.73
N THR A 17 -18.00 0.18 13.52
CA THR A 17 -18.26 1.16 12.46
C THR A 17 -17.23 2.31 12.39
N PRO A 18 -16.90 3.02 13.50
CA PRO A 18 -15.91 4.10 13.46
C PRO A 18 -14.52 3.62 13.03
N LYS A 19 -14.08 2.44 13.49
CA LYS A 19 -12.77 1.86 13.13
C LYS A 19 -12.68 1.55 11.63
N ILE A 20 -13.77 1.01 11.06
CA ILE A 20 -13.86 0.73 9.62
C ILE A 20 -13.74 2.02 8.81
N ILE A 21 -14.41 3.10 9.23
CA ILE A 21 -14.31 4.40 8.56
C ILE A 21 -12.87 4.91 8.60
N THR A 22 -12.21 4.85 9.75
CA THR A 22 -10.80 5.26 9.88
C THR A 22 -9.87 4.43 9.01
N ALA A 23 -10.06 3.11 8.96
CA ALA A 23 -9.28 2.21 8.10
C ALA A 23 -9.45 2.55 6.61
N VAL A 24 -10.69 2.82 6.17
CA VAL A 24 -10.98 3.24 4.78
C VAL A 24 -10.30 4.57 4.46
N ILE A 25 -10.34 5.54 5.37
CA ILE A 25 -9.64 6.83 5.21
C ILE A 25 -8.13 6.61 5.04
N ILE A 26 -7.52 5.77 5.88
CA ILE A 26 -6.10 5.43 5.80
C ILE A 26 -5.76 4.82 4.44
N LEU A 27 -6.57 3.88 3.94
CA LEU A 27 -6.37 3.26 2.63
C LEU A 27 -6.47 4.27 1.48
N ILE A 28 -7.43 5.21 1.55
CA ILE A 28 -7.59 6.28 0.55
C ILE A 28 -6.36 7.19 0.55
N ILE A 29 -5.87 7.59 1.73
CA ILE A 29 -4.67 8.42 1.87
C ILE A 29 -3.46 7.67 1.34
N GLY A 30 -3.26 6.41 1.75
CA GLY A 30 -2.16 5.58 1.29
C GLY A 30 -2.17 5.36 -0.23
N TRP A 31 -3.35 5.18 -0.83
CA TRP A 31 -3.51 5.10 -2.27
C TRP A 31 -3.08 6.39 -2.98
N ALA A 32 -3.56 7.54 -2.50
CA ALA A 32 -3.22 8.85 -3.08
C ALA A 32 -1.72 9.16 -2.94
N VAL A 33 -1.15 8.95 -1.75
CA VAL A 33 0.27 9.15 -1.46
C VAL A 33 1.13 8.21 -2.28
N GLY A 34 0.76 6.93 -2.37
CA GLY A 34 1.48 5.93 -3.15
C GLY A 34 1.60 6.33 -4.62
N ARG A 35 0.48 6.76 -5.20
CA ARG A 35 0.44 7.22 -6.60
C ARG A 35 1.27 8.49 -6.82
N GLY A 36 1.23 9.43 -5.87
CA GLY A 36 2.01 10.66 -5.93
C GLY A 36 3.51 10.40 -5.80
N LEU A 37 3.94 9.71 -4.75
CA LEU A 37 5.36 9.44 -4.48
C LEU A 37 6.00 8.56 -5.54
N GLY A 38 5.31 7.53 -6.03
CA GLY A 38 5.82 6.70 -7.13
C GLY A 38 6.12 7.53 -8.38
N ALA A 39 5.20 8.43 -8.76
CA ALA A 39 5.41 9.32 -9.91
C ALA A 39 6.55 10.33 -9.70
N VAL A 40 6.67 10.89 -8.50
CA VAL A 40 7.75 11.85 -8.17
C VAL A 40 9.10 11.16 -8.21
N ILE A 41 9.23 10.01 -7.56
CA ILE A 41 10.51 9.31 -7.44
C ILE A 41 10.95 8.75 -8.79
N SER A 42 10.05 8.18 -9.60
CA SER A 42 10.41 7.75 -10.97
C SER A 42 10.97 8.90 -11.78
N ARG A 43 10.34 10.09 -11.75
CA ARG A 43 10.88 11.27 -12.46
C ARG A 43 12.26 11.69 -11.97
N ILE A 44 12.56 11.49 -10.69
CA ILE A 44 13.89 11.80 -10.13
C ILE A 44 14.91 10.77 -10.60
N LEU A 45 14.56 9.48 -10.60
CA LEU A 45 15.43 8.39 -11.06
C LEU A 45 15.78 8.53 -12.54
N ASP A 46 14.81 8.92 -13.37
CA ASP A 46 15.00 9.20 -14.80
C ASP A 46 16.02 10.33 -14.99
N LYS A 47 15.85 11.43 -14.25
CA LYS A 47 16.74 12.59 -14.32
C LYS A 47 18.12 12.32 -13.77
N ALA A 48 18.24 11.44 -12.79
CA ALA A 48 19.51 11.08 -12.17
C ALA A 48 20.32 10.06 -13.01
N GLY A 49 19.78 9.56 -14.13
CA GLY A 49 20.46 8.57 -14.97
C GLY A 49 20.60 7.21 -14.30
N VAL A 50 19.73 6.90 -13.33
CA VAL A 50 19.76 5.63 -12.58
C VAL A 50 19.50 4.45 -13.52
N ASP A 51 18.70 4.67 -14.57
CA ASP A 51 18.46 3.69 -15.63
C ASP A 51 19.77 3.20 -16.26
N ASP A 52 20.62 4.11 -16.71
CA ASP A 52 21.90 3.77 -17.38
C ASP A 52 22.88 3.06 -16.45
N ALA A 53 22.86 3.42 -15.16
CA ALA A 53 23.67 2.74 -14.15
C ALA A 53 23.17 1.30 -13.92
N LEU A 54 21.86 1.11 -13.79
CA LEU A 54 21.25 -0.20 -13.52
C LEU A 54 21.28 -1.13 -14.73
N ARG A 55 21.17 -0.64 -15.96
CA ARG A 55 21.28 -1.44 -17.19
C ARG A 55 22.61 -2.20 -17.31
N LYS A 56 23.68 -1.68 -16.70
CA LYS A 56 24.98 -2.36 -16.66
C LYS A 56 24.99 -3.55 -15.70
N THR A 57 24.06 -3.60 -14.76
CA THR A 57 23.92 -4.68 -13.77
C THR A 57 23.09 -5.84 -14.29
N SER A 58 23.23 -7.01 -13.67
CA SER A 58 22.40 -8.19 -13.97
C SER A 58 20.92 -7.96 -13.68
N ILE A 59 20.60 -7.12 -12.69
CA ILE A 59 19.24 -6.80 -12.28
C ILE A 59 18.54 -5.93 -13.32
N GLY A 60 19.17 -4.85 -13.77
CA GLY A 60 18.60 -3.97 -14.79
C GLY A 60 18.34 -4.71 -16.11
N ARG A 61 19.25 -5.60 -16.52
CA ARG A 61 19.03 -6.48 -17.68
C ARG A 61 17.86 -7.44 -17.49
N ALA A 62 17.62 -7.94 -16.29
CA ALA A 62 16.48 -8.82 -16.00
C ALA A 62 15.15 -8.06 -16.05
N ILE A 63 15.11 -6.84 -15.51
CA ILE A 63 13.95 -5.96 -15.54
C ILE A 63 13.59 -5.60 -16.99
N GLU A 64 14.56 -5.17 -17.80
CA GLU A 64 14.31 -4.86 -19.22
C GLU A 64 13.80 -6.08 -20.01
N LYS A 65 14.36 -7.27 -19.74
CA LYS A 65 13.91 -8.53 -20.35
C LYS A 65 12.45 -8.87 -20.03
N SER A 66 11.91 -8.41 -18.90
CA SER A 66 10.48 -8.57 -18.57
C SER A 66 9.57 -7.59 -19.32
N GLY A 67 10.12 -6.70 -20.16
CA GLY A 67 9.36 -5.70 -20.91
C GLY A 67 8.94 -4.49 -20.08
N ILE A 68 9.48 -4.33 -18.87
CA ILE A 68 9.21 -3.21 -17.97
C ILE A 68 10.43 -2.29 -17.95
N SER A 69 10.24 -0.98 -18.06
CA SER A 69 11.33 -0.02 -17.92
C SER A 69 11.74 0.15 -16.45
N ILE A 70 12.99 0.48 -16.21
CA ILE A 70 13.52 0.70 -14.85
C ILE A 70 12.72 1.78 -14.08
N PRO A 71 12.36 2.93 -14.67
CA PRO A 71 11.53 3.93 -14.01
C PRO A 71 10.18 3.40 -13.57
N LYS A 72 9.57 2.58 -14.43
CA LYS A 72 8.26 1.99 -14.20
C LYS A 72 8.33 0.91 -13.14
N PHE A 73 9.42 0.16 -13.10
CA PHE A 73 9.67 -0.81 -12.04
C PHE A 73 9.72 -0.11 -10.68
N PHE A 74 10.45 1.00 -10.55
CA PHE A 74 10.49 1.77 -9.29
C PHE A 74 9.14 2.42 -8.95
N ASP A 75 8.40 2.94 -9.94
CA ASP A 75 7.03 3.45 -9.74
C ASP A 75 6.14 2.39 -9.07
N VAL A 76 6.18 1.17 -9.61
CA VAL A 76 5.39 0.04 -9.08
C VAL A 76 5.90 -0.37 -7.70
N LEU A 77 7.22 -0.52 -7.53
CA LEU A 77 7.83 -0.95 -6.28
C LEU A 77 7.48 -0.01 -5.12
N ILE A 78 7.57 1.30 -5.36
CA ILE A 78 7.27 2.33 -4.36
C ILE A 78 5.78 2.33 -4.02
N ARG A 79 4.89 2.22 -5.01
CA ARG A 79 3.45 2.12 -4.78
C ARG A 79 3.11 0.89 -3.94
N VAL A 80 3.66 -0.27 -4.29
CA VAL A 80 3.44 -1.51 -3.53
C VAL A 80 3.91 -1.33 -2.08
N PHE A 81 5.10 -0.76 -1.87
CA PHE A 81 5.60 -0.53 -0.52
C PHE A 81 4.70 0.39 0.31
N ILE A 82 4.22 1.49 -0.28
CA ILE A 82 3.31 2.42 0.39
C ILE A 82 1.95 1.78 0.65
N TYR A 83 1.45 0.96 -0.27
CA TYR A 83 0.19 0.24 -0.08
C TYR A 83 0.29 -0.79 1.04
N LEU A 84 1.42 -1.49 1.16
CA LEU A 84 1.67 -2.40 2.27
C LEU A 84 1.64 -1.66 3.61
N ILE A 85 2.29 -0.50 3.70
CA ILE A 85 2.26 0.34 4.91
C ILE A 85 0.83 0.81 5.22
N ALA A 86 0.08 1.26 4.21
CA ALA A 86 -1.28 1.72 4.38
C ALA A 86 -2.23 0.59 4.84
N VAL A 87 -2.09 -0.60 4.25
CA VAL A 87 -2.83 -1.79 4.66
C VAL A 87 -2.47 -2.18 6.09
N PHE A 88 -1.19 -2.19 6.44
CA PHE A 88 -0.75 -2.48 7.80
C PHE A 88 -1.33 -1.49 8.81
N ALA A 89 -1.28 -0.19 8.52
CA ALA A 89 -1.88 0.85 9.35
C ALA A 89 -3.41 0.67 9.49
N ALA A 90 -4.10 0.35 8.40
CA ALA A 90 -5.54 0.08 8.43
C ALA A 90 -5.87 -1.15 9.28
N VAL A 91 -5.11 -2.24 9.15
CA VAL A 91 -5.30 -3.46 9.94
C VAL A 91 -5.07 -3.21 11.43
N ASN A 92 -4.06 -2.42 11.79
CA ASN A 92 -3.80 -2.04 13.19
C ASN A 92 -4.97 -1.23 13.78
N VAL A 93 -5.55 -0.31 13.01
CA VAL A 93 -6.71 0.48 13.45
C VAL A 93 -7.97 -0.37 13.60
N LEU A 94 -8.12 -1.40 12.77
CA LEU A 94 -9.18 -2.38 12.91
C LEU A 94 -8.96 -3.31 14.11
N GLU A 95 -7.79 -3.25 14.78
CA GLU A 95 -7.40 -4.13 15.88
C GLU A 95 -7.58 -5.61 15.52
N ILE A 96 -7.24 -5.98 14.28
CA ILE A 96 -7.29 -7.38 13.87
C ILE A 96 -6.15 -8.11 14.60
N GLU A 97 -6.50 -8.97 15.55
CA GLU A 97 -5.59 -9.75 16.40
C GLU A 97 -4.49 -10.52 15.65
N PHE A 98 -4.61 -10.72 14.33
CA PHE A 98 -3.62 -11.47 13.55
C PHE A 98 -2.25 -10.77 13.39
N LEU A 99 -2.15 -9.47 13.65
CA LEU A 99 -0.92 -8.67 13.46
C LEU A 99 -0.37 -8.00 14.73
N THR A 100 -0.96 -8.26 15.91
CA THR A 100 -0.56 -7.63 17.19
C THR A 100 -0.13 -8.68 18.20
#